data_AF-A0A9D5L3V7-F1
#
_entry.id   AF-A0A9D5L3V7-F1
#
_cell.length_a   1.000
_cell.length_b   1.000
_cell.length_c   1.000
_cell.angle_alpha   90.00
_cell.angle_beta   90.00
_cell.angle_gamma   90.00
#
_symmetry.space_group_name_H-M   'P 1'
#
loop_
_entity.id
_entity.type
_entity.pdbx_description
1 polymer ?
#
loop_
_entity_poly.entity_id
_entity_poly.type
_entity_poly.pdbx_seq_one_letter_code
_entity_poly.pdbx_strand_id
1 'polypeptide(L)'
;MEFGLGISLAQQMVNTMNHAMNNSVVPGVNAGTTGQSFVNQTAVPPKSELQWYSVIDNLQVGPLSSSEVKTLVQRGKITEDTFVWRAGMTAWQLAKNIPEINKLIILG
;
A
#
# COMPACT_ATOMS: atom_id res chain seq x y z
N MET A 1 16.48 6.04 -29.38
CA MET A 1 16.92 6.06 -27.98
C MET A 1 15.70 6.30 -27.10
N GLU A 2 14.86 5.27 -26.91
CA GLU A 2 13.52 5.40 -26.28
C GLU A 2 13.39 4.54 -25.02
N PHE A 3 14.48 4.43 -24.24
CA PHE A 3 14.54 3.59 -23.04
C PHE A 3 14.26 4.34 -21.72
N GLY A 4 13.80 5.59 -21.78
CA GLY A 4 13.51 6.41 -20.59
C GLY A 4 12.03 6.46 -20.16
N LEU A 5 11.10 6.08 -21.04
CA LEU A 5 9.68 6.41 -20.87
C LEU A 5 8.96 5.51 -19.84
N GLY A 6 9.42 4.28 -19.62
CA GLY A 6 8.83 3.37 -18.63
C GLY A 6 9.30 3.60 -17.19
N ILE A 7 10.56 3.98 -17.01
CA ILE A 7 11.18 4.14 -15.67
C ILE A 7 10.76 5.46 -15.01
N SER A 8 10.50 6.51 -15.80
CA SER A 8 10.01 7.80 -15.30
C SER A 8 8.54 7.75 -14.87
N LEU A 9 7.70 6.97 -15.57
CA LEU A 9 6.29 6.83 -15.21
C LEU A 9 6.11 6.10 -13.87
N ALA A 10 6.92 5.06 -13.62
CA ALA A 10 6.94 4.35 -12.35
C ALA A 10 7.30 5.27 -11.16
N GLN A 11 8.24 6.20 -11.35
CA GLN A 11 8.64 7.15 -10.30
C GLN A 11 7.58 8.22 -10.02
N GLN A 12 6.91 8.73 -11.06
CA GLN A 12 5.83 9.71 -10.87
C GLN A 12 4.63 9.10 -10.13
N MET A 13 4.30 7.84 -10.41
CA MET A 13 3.25 7.11 -9.69
C MET A 13 3.60 6.93 -8.22
N VAL A 14 4.85 6.58 -7.90
CA VAL A 14 5.32 6.46 -6.52
C VAL A 14 5.31 7.80 -5.79
N ASN A 15 5.72 8.89 -6.45
CA ASN A 15 5.74 10.21 -5.83
C ASN A 15 4.31 10.68 -5.52
N THR A 16 3.39 10.51 -6.47
CA THR A 16 1.98 10.85 -6.28
C THR A 16 1.35 10.06 -5.13
N MET A 17 1.68 8.77 -4.98
CA MET A 17 1.20 7.96 -3.85
C MET A 17 1.81 8.38 -2.50
N ASN A 18 3.10 8.67 -2.44
CA ASN A 18 3.72 9.18 -1.21
C ASN A 18 3.06 10.49 -0.75
N HIS A 19 2.76 11.41 -1.67
CA HIS A 19 2.07 12.65 -1.36
C HIS A 19 0.63 12.40 -0.89
N ALA A 20 -0.11 11.50 -1.54
CA ALA A 20 -1.48 11.16 -1.14
C ALA A 20 -1.51 10.54 0.27
N MET A 21 -0.61 9.63 0.61
CA MET A 21 -0.52 9.00 1.95
C MET A 21 -0.07 10.00 3.02
N ASN A 22 0.88 10.88 2.72
CA ASN A 22 1.35 11.89 3.67
C ASN A 22 0.29 12.96 3.96
N ASN A 23 -0.56 13.28 2.97
CA ASN A 23 -1.56 14.34 3.06
C ASN A 23 -3.01 13.84 3.35
N SER A 24 -3.21 12.53 3.58
CA SER A 24 -4.55 11.95 3.84
C SER A 24 -4.85 11.66 5.32
N VAL A 25 -4.06 12.20 6.25
CA VAL A 25 -4.42 12.23 7.67
C VAL A 25 -5.35 13.42 7.96
N VAL A 26 -6.66 13.15 7.81
CA VAL A 26 -7.85 13.82 8.42
C VAL A 26 -7.99 15.37 8.37
N PRO A 27 -8.77 15.93 7.42
CA PRO A 27 -9.51 17.16 7.66
C PRO A 27 -10.96 16.81 8.05
N GLY A 28 -11.30 16.88 9.34
CA GLY A 28 -12.72 16.91 9.73
C GLY A 28 -13.15 16.28 11.06
N VAL A 29 -12.40 16.42 12.15
CA VAL A 29 -13.02 16.36 13.49
C VAL A 29 -12.58 17.57 14.32
N ASN A 30 -13.58 18.31 14.78
CA ASN A 30 -13.56 19.47 15.69
C ASN A 30 -13.68 20.87 15.06
N ALA A 31 -14.93 21.34 14.93
CA ALA A 31 -15.35 22.63 15.51
C ALA A 31 -16.88 22.77 15.50
N GLY A 32 -17.52 22.47 16.65
CA GLY A 32 -18.87 22.95 16.99
C GLY A 32 -20.00 21.95 16.79
N THR A 33 -20.49 21.35 17.88
CA THR A 33 -21.80 21.64 18.50
C THR A 33 -22.08 20.64 19.64
N THR A 34 -22.36 21.20 20.80
CA THR A 34 -22.81 20.57 22.04
C THR A 34 -24.01 19.63 21.84
N GLY A 35 -23.90 18.37 22.25
CA GLY A 35 -25.05 17.46 22.34
C GLY A 35 -24.70 15.97 22.44
N GLN A 36 -24.70 15.45 23.67
CA GLN A 36 -25.02 14.06 24.04
C GLN A 36 -24.09 12.94 23.50
N SER A 37 -23.08 12.64 24.32
CA SER A 37 -22.10 11.56 24.14
C SER A 37 -22.66 10.22 24.64
N PHE A 38 -23.24 9.41 23.74
CA PHE A 38 -23.25 7.95 23.88
C PHE A 38 -22.71 7.34 22.59
N VAL A 39 -21.40 7.25 22.47
CA VAL A 39 -20.77 6.22 21.61
C VAL A 39 -19.50 5.74 22.29
N ASN A 40 -19.60 4.56 22.88
CA ASN A 40 -18.49 3.69 23.19
C ASN A 40 -17.82 3.28 21.87
N GLN A 41 -16.83 4.05 21.44
CA GLN A 41 -15.93 3.67 20.37
C GLN A 41 -14.52 3.80 20.95
N THR A 42 -14.01 2.68 21.47
CA THR A 42 -12.57 2.47 21.63
C THR A 42 -11.94 2.57 20.24
N ALA A 43 -11.61 3.80 19.86
CA ALA A 43 -10.74 4.08 18.74
C ALA A 43 -9.39 3.45 19.07
N VAL A 44 -9.21 2.19 18.64
CA VAL A 44 -7.90 1.60 18.53
C VAL A 44 -7.09 2.58 17.67
N PRO A 45 -5.97 3.15 18.18
CA PRO A 45 -5.14 4.00 17.35
C PRO A 45 -4.80 3.21 16.09
N PRO A 46 -4.88 3.80 14.88
CA PRO A 46 -4.50 3.09 13.68
C PRO A 46 -3.04 2.70 13.86
N LYS A 47 -2.82 1.43 14.22
CA LYS A 47 -1.53 0.76 14.11
C LYS A 47 -1.00 1.18 12.75
N SER A 48 0.17 1.78 12.69
CA SER A 48 0.84 2.12 11.43
C SER A 48 1.12 0.83 10.67
N GLU A 49 0.10 0.29 10.02
CA GLU A 49 0.18 -0.94 9.27
C GLU A 49 0.97 -0.61 8.02
N LEU A 50 2.00 -1.41 7.73
CA LEU A 50 2.72 -1.33 6.46
C LEU A 50 1.70 -1.51 5.34
N GLN A 51 1.41 -0.40 4.63
CA GLN A 51 0.52 -0.38 3.49
C GLN A 51 1.31 -0.79 2.25
N TRP A 52 0.88 -1.88 1.65
CA TRP A 52 1.46 -2.46 0.45
C TRP A 52 0.60 -2.17 -0.77
N TYR A 53 1.22 -2.11 -1.92
CA TYR A 53 0.55 -1.97 -3.21
C TYR A 53 1.15 -2.99 -4.17
N SER A 54 0.33 -3.51 -5.06
CA SER A 54 0.75 -4.51 -6.03
C SER A 54 0.09 -4.30 -7.38
N VAL A 55 0.75 -4.70 -8.46
CA VAL A 55 0.19 -4.63 -9.83
C VAL A 55 -0.30 -6.01 -10.22
N ILE A 56 -1.62 -6.19 -10.30
CA ILE A 56 -2.27 -7.43 -10.67
C ILE A 56 -3.05 -7.17 -11.96
N ASP A 57 -2.81 -7.95 -13.01
CA ASP A 57 -3.50 -7.78 -14.30
C ASP A 57 -3.32 -6.36 -14.89
N ASN A 58 -2.10 -5.80 -14.79
CA ASN A 58 -1.78 -4.41 -15.16
C ASN A 58 -2.55 -3.32 -14.38
N LEU A 59 -3.33 -3.69 -13.36
CA LEU A 59 -4.05 -2.76 -12.50
C LEU A 59 -3.37 -2.66 -11.14
N GLN A 60 -3.24 -1.43 -10.65
CA GLN A 60 -2.73 -1.17 -9.32
C GLN A 60 -3.80 -1.53 -8.27
N VAL A 61 -3.42 -2.38 -7.32
CA VAL A 61 -4.27 -2.81 -6.21
C VAL A 61 -3.62 -2.40 -4.87
N GLY A 62 -4.38 -1.68 -4.04
CA GLY A 62 -4.00 -1.29 -2.68
C GLY A 62 -4.68 0.01 -2.20
N PRO A 63 -4.42 0.47 -0.97
CA PRO A 63 -3.48 -0.09 0.01
C PRO A 63 -3.93 -1.45 0.56
N LEU A 64 -3.00 -2.40 0.61
CA LEU A 64 -3.16 -3.76 1.14
C LEU A 64 -2.45 -3.86 2.50
N SER A 65 -3.13 -4.39 3.51
CA SER A 65 -2.47 -4.80 4.76
C SER A 65 -1.65 -6.07 4.54
N SER A 66 -0.71 -6.38 5.44
CA SER A 66 0.12 -7.58 5.35
C SER A 66 -0.69 -8.89 5.25
N SER A 67 -1.86 -8.95 5.90
CA SER A 67 -2.77 -10.10 5.80
C SER A 67 -3.37 -10.24 4.39
N GLU A 68 -3.80 -9.14 3.78
CA GLU A 68 -4.34 -9.13 2.42
C GLU A 68 -3.28 -9.55 1.40
N VAL A 69 -2.05 -9.04 1.53
CA VAL A 69 -0.91 -9.46 0.71
C VAL A 69 -0.70 -10.97 0.82
N LYS A 70 -0.69 -11.53 2.03
CA LYS A 70 -0.54 -12.97 2.25
C LYS A 70 -1.66 -13.74 1.55
N THR A 71 -2.92 -13.31 1.68
CA THR A 71 -4.06 -13.94 1.01
C THR A 71 -3.91 -13.88 -0.51
N LEU A 72 -3.47 -12.76 -1.08
CA LEU A 72 -3.25 -12.62 -2.52
C LEU A 72 -2.09 -13.48 -3.03
N VAL A 73 -1.03 -13.63 -2.25
CA VAL A 73 0.07 -14.57 -2.52
C VAL A 73 -0.46 -16.01 -2.54
N GLN A 74 -1.21 -16.43 -1.51
CA GLN A 74 -1.81 -17.77 -1.44
C GLN A 74 -2.80 -18.04 -2.59
N ARG A 75 -3.48 -17.00 -3.09
CA ARG A 75 -4.37 -17.09 -4.25
C ARG A 75 -3.62 -17.08 -5.59
N GLY A 76 -2.28 -16.99 -5.59
CA GLY A 76 -1.46 -16.89 -6.80
C GLY A 76 -1.63 -15.58 -7.57
N LYS A 77 -2.20 -14.54 -6.95
CA LYS A 77 -2.36 -13.21 -7.57
C LYS A 77 -1.10 -12.37 -7.47
N ILE A 78 -0.34 -12.55 -6.38
CA ILE A 78 1.00 -11.98 -6.22
C ILE A 78 2.01 -13.13 -6.34
N THR A 79 2.83 -13.07 -7.38
CA THR A 79 3.89 -14.02 -7.69
C THR A 79 5.26 -13.34 -7.60
N GLU A 80 6.34 -14.11 -7.75
CA GLU A 80 7.71 -13.60 -7.74
C GLU A 80 7.99 -12.48 -8.76
N ASP A 81 7.24 -12.47 -9.88
CA ASP A 81 7.35 -11.50 -10.97
C ASP A 81 6.37 -10.32 -10.83
N THR A 82 5.57 -10.32 -9.76
CA THR A 82 4.60 -9.24 -9.53
C THR A 82 5.31 -8.01 -8.99
N PHE A 83 5.00 -6.83 -9.56
CA PHE A 83 5.49 -5.56 -9.02
C PHE A 83 4.75 -5.22 -7.72
N VAL A 84 5.53 -4.92 -6.69
CA VAL A 84 5.08 -4.58 -5.35
C VAL A 84 5.80 -3.32 -4.89
N TRP A 85 5.09 -2.47 -4.16
CA TRP A 85 5.63 -1.24 -3.58
C TRP A 85 5.03 -1.02 -2.20
N ARG A 86 5.76 -0.31 -1.33
CA ARG A 86 5.25 0.16 -0.04
C ARG A 86 5.78 1.55 0.28
N ALA A 87 5.09 2.23 1.19
CA ALA A 87 5.57 3.51 1.72
C ALA A 87 7.02 3.39 2.23
N GLY A 88 7.85 4.35 1.82
CA GLY A 88 9.29 4.37 2.10
C GLY A 88 10.17 3.72 1.03
N MET A 89 9.61 3.05 0.02
CA MET A 89 10.38 2.60 -1.16
C MET A 89 10.48 3.70 -2.21
N THR A 90 11.64 3.81 -2.85
CA THR A 90 11.91 4.78 -3.92
C THR A 90 11.25 4.43 -5.26
N ALA A 91 11.05 3.13 -5.53
CA ALA A 91 10.44 2.65 -6.77
C ALA A 91 9.76 1.29 -6.56
N TRP A 92 8.86 0.93 -7.48
CA TRP A 92 8.29 -0.43 -7.55
C TRP A 92 9.39 -1.48 -7.71
N GLN A 93 9.27 -2.58 -6.97
CA GLN A 93 10.20 -3.70 -7.07
C GLN A 93 9.44 -5.02 -7.28
N LEU A 94 10.07 -6.00 -7.91
CA LEU A 94 9.52 -7.34 -8.02
C LEU A 94 9.37 -7.96 -6.63
N ALA A 95 8.30 -8.71 -6.40
CA ALA A 95 8.00 -9.33 -5.13
C ALA A 95 9.15 -10.22 -4.61
N LYS A 96 9.87 -10.90 -5.51
CA LYS A 96 11.06 -11.69 -5.17
C LYS A 96 12.24 -10.88 -4.64
N ASN A 97 12.35 -9.60 -5.05
CA ASN A 97 13.41 -8.70 -4.59
C ASN A 97 13.09 -8.10 -3.22
N ILE A 98 11.85 -8.26 -2.72
CA ILE A 98 11.43 -7.79 -1.41
C ILE A 98 11.46 -8.98 -0.46
N PRO A 99 12.42 -9.09 0.47
CA PRO A 99 12.56 -10.28 1.32
C PRO A 99 11.31 -10.59 2.15
N GLU A 100 10.57 -9.56 2.58
CA GLU A 100 9.30 -9.69 3.31
C GLU A 100 8.23 -10.42 2.49
N ILE A 101 8.12 -10.10 1.20
CA ILE A 101 7.12 -10.68 0.29
C ILE A 101 7.61 -12.01 -0.27
N ASN A 102 8.88 -12.09 -0.65
CA ASN A 102 9.51 -13.32 -1.12
C ASN A 102 9.35 -14.45 -0.10
N LYS A 103 9.52 -14.16 1.20
CA LYS A 103 9.25 -15.12 2.26
C LYS A 103 7.79 -15.61 2.25
N LEU A 104 6.82 -14.73 2.02
CA LEU A 104 5.40 -15.12 1.91
C LEU A 104 5.14 -16.00 0.69
N ILE A 105 5.82 -15.74 -0.43
CA ILE A 105 5.70 -16.53 -1.67
C ILE A 105 6.26 -17.94 -1.47
N ILE A 106 7.42 -18.06 -0.81
CA ILE A 106 8.06 -19.36 -0.56
C ILE A 106 7.28 -20.20 0.47
N LEU A 107 6.59 -19.55 1.40
CA LEU A 107 5.77 -20.20 2.45
C LEU A 107 4.29 -20.39 2.05
N GLY A 108 3.89 -19.83 0.92
CA GLY A 108 2.49 -19.66 0.50
C GLY A 108 1.94 -20.82 -0.30
#